data_AF-A0A8D8AR43-F1
#
_entry.id   AF-A0A8D8AR43-F1
#
_cell.length_a   1.000
_cell.length_b   1.000
_cell.length_c   1.000
_cell.angle_alpha   90.00
_cell.angle_beta   90.00
_cell.angle_gamma   90.00
#
_symmetry.space_group_name_H-M   'P 1'
#
loop_
_entity.id
_entity.type
_entity.pdbx_description
1 polymer ?
#
loop_
_entity_poly.entity_id
_entity_poly.type
_entity_poly.pdbx_seq_one_letter_code
_entity_poly.pdbx_strand_id
1 'polypeptide(L)'
;HERIPTCSLRTLLSRFLDITTPPSRQLLTFLASCCQEKEDEERLTMLANEPSVYEDWRYWKLPHLLEVLEEFPSCKPPATVFVAQLNALQPRFYSISSSPRKYSDEIHLTVAIVS
;
A
#
# COMPACT_ATOMS: atom_id res chain seq x y z
N HIS A 1 -15.09 12.01 4.44
CA HIS A 1 -14.49 10.92 3.65
C HIS A 1 -14.94 11.06 2.21
N GLU A 2 -14.05 11.43 1.30
CA GLU A 2 -14.36 11.43 -0.14
C GLU A 2 -14.84 10.04 -0.55
N ARG A 3 -16.03 9.97 -1.16
CA ARG A 3 -16.53 8.71 -1.73
C ARG A 3 -15.70 8.39 -2.97
N ILE A 4 -15.13 7.20 -3.01
CA ILE A 4 -14.49 6.67 -4.21
C ILE A 4 -15.56 6.59 -5.31
N PRO A 5 -15.32 7.16 -6.51
CA PRO A 5 -16.27 7.12 -7.60
C PRO A 5 -16.42 5.70 -8.17
N THR A 6 -17.56 5.39 -8.78
CA THR A 6 -17.73 4.15 -9.55
C THR A 6 -16.74 4.15 -10.71
N CYS A 7 -15.78 3.23 -10.68
CA CYS A 7 -14.70 3.16 -11.66
C CYS A 7 -14.25 1.72 -11.90
N SER A 8 -13.38 1.53 -12.89
CA SER A 8 -12.77 0.22 -13.15
C SER A 8 -11.80 -0.18 -12.03
N LEU A 9 -11.57 -1.48 -11.85
CA LEU A 9 -10.58 -1.99 -10.88
C LEU A 9 -9.17 -1.41 -11.12
N ARG A 10 -8.78 -1.28 -12.39
CA ARG A 10 -7.50 -0.65 -12.76
C ARG A 10 -7.43 0.78 -12.25
N THR A 11 -8.49 1.56 -12.43
CA THR A 11 -8.55 2.96 -11.96
C THR A 11 -8.50 3.00 -10.43
N LEU A 12 -9.23 2.11 -9.76
CA LEU A 12 -9.25 2.00 -8.31
C LEU A 12 -7.84 1.79 -7.74
N LEU A 13 -7.13 0.76 -8.22
CA LEU A 13 -5.79 0.41 -7.74
C LEU A 13 -4.70 1.40 -8.14
N SER A 14 -4.87 2.12 -9.26
CA SER A 14 -3.85 3.07 -9.74
C SER A 14 -4.01 4.50 -9.24
N ARG A 15 -5.20 4.88 -8.78
CA ARG A 15 -5.49 6.29 -8.43
C ARG A 15 -5.99 6.49 -7.01
N PHE A 16 -6.56 5.47 -6.37
CA PHE A 16 -7.30 5.66 -5.11
C PHE A 16 -6.79 4.81 -3.96
N LEU A 17 -6.11 3.69 -4.21
CA LEU A 17 -5.65 2.79 -3.15
C LEU A 17 -4.12 2.74 -3.11
N ASP A 18 -3.58 2.61 -1.91
CA ASP A 18 -2.16 2.40 -1.68
C ASP A 18 -1.84 0.90 -1.76
N ILE A 19 -0.97 0.56 -2.72
CA ILE A 19 -0.48 -0.80 -2.97
C ILE A 19 1.04 -0.91 -2.79
N THR A 20 1.69 0.18 -2.40
CA THR A 20 3.16 0.31 -2.33
C THR A 20 3.66 0.41 -0.90
N THR A 21 2.89 0.98 0.02
CA THR A 21 3.30 1.00 1.43
C THR A 21 3.29 -0.43 1.99
N PRO A 22 4.33 -0.82 2.76
CA PRO A 22 4.35 -2.13 3.40
C PRO A 22 3.06 -2.42 4.19
N PRO A 23 2.51 -3.65 4.11
CA PRO A 23 1.26 -4.00 4.75
C PRO A 23 1.33 -3.76 6.26
N SER A 24 0.26 -3.21 6.83
CA SER A 24 0.13 -3.13 8.28
C SER A 24 0.03 -4.52 8.90
N ARG A 25 0.41 -4.65 10.18
CA ARG A 25 0.23 -5.91 10.92
C ARG A 25 -1.22 -6.42 10.91
N GLN A 26 -2.20 -5.51 10.91
CA GLN A 26 -3.62 -5.87 10.78
C GLN A 26 -3.94 -6.50 9.42
N LEU A 27 -3.38 -5.94 8.33
CA LEU A 27 -3.53 -6.52 7.00
C LEU A 27 -2.84 -7.89 6.93
N LEU A 28 -1.66 -8.05 7.56
CA LEU A 28 -0.97 -9.34 7.64
C LEU A 28 -1.79 -10.39 8.40
N THR A 29 -2.46 -10.02 9.51
CA THR A 29 -3.39 -10.92 10.22
C THR A 29 -4.53 -11.38 9.31
N PHE A 30 -5.12 -10.46 8.54
CA PHE A 30 -6.16 -10.80 7.57
C PHE A 30 -5.63 -11.75 6.48
N LEU A 31 -4.44 -11.48 5.94
CA LEU A 31 -3.82 -12.31 4.90
C LEU A 31 -3.50 -13.72 5.42
N ALA A 32 -3.01 -13.85 6.67
CA ALA A 32 -2.76 -15.15 7.29
C ALA A 32 -4.02 -16.02 7.30
N SER A 33 -5.18 -15.45 7.65
CA SER A 33 -6.47 -16.17 7.64
C SER A 33 -6.96 -16.59 6.26
N CYS A 34 -6.33 -16.10 5.19
CA CYS A 34 -6.63 -16.43 3.81
C CYS A 34 -5.61 -17.40 3.18
N CYS A 35 -4.66 -17.93 3.95
CA CYS A 35 -3.69 -18.91 3.48
C CYS A 35 -4.28 -20.32 3.46
N GLN A 36 -3.83 -21.12 2.48
CA GLN A 36 -4.21 -22.53 2.35
C GLN A 36 -3.16 -23.47 2.95
N GLU A 37 -1.89 -23.03 2.95
CA GLU A 37 -0.77 -23.80 3.48
C GLU A 37 -0.38 -23.28 4.87
N LYS A 38 -0.14 -24.22 5.79
CA LYS A 38 0.16 -23.93 7.19
C LYS A 38 1.46 -23.15 7.36
N GLU A 39 2.46 -23.39 6.50
CA GLU A 39 3.75 -22.70 6.54
C GLU A 39 3.60 -21.19 6.27
N ASP A 40 2.86 -20.81 5.23
CA ASP A 40 2.59 -19.41 4.90
C ASP A 40 1.74 -18.74 5.98
N GLU A 41 0.72 -19.43 6.49
CA GLU A 41 -0.13 -18.95 7.59
C GLU A 41 0.69 -18.66 8.85
N GLU A 42 1.55 -19.59 9.27
CA GLU A 42 2.39 -19.44 10.46
C GLU A 42 3.39 -18.28 10.30
N ARG A 43 4.03 -18.16 9.13
CA ARG A 43 4.96 -17.05 8.85
C ARG A 43 4.27 -15.69 8.85
N LEU A 44 3.11 -15.56 8.20
CA LEU A 44 2.32 -14.31 8.23
C LEU A 44 1.81 -13.99 9.63
N THR A 45 1.40 -15.00 10.40
CA THR A 45 0.95 -14.85 11.78
C THR A 45 2.08 -14.37 12.69
N MET A 46 3.30 -14.90 12.51
CA MET A 46 4.49 -14.44 13.21
C MET A 46 4.79 -12.97 12.88
N LEU A 47 4.79 -12.60 11.59
CA LEU A 47 4.96 -11.21 11.16
C LEU A 47 3.88 -10.28 11.70
N ALA A 48 2.65 -10.75 11.86
CA ALA A 48 1.57 -9.94 12.40
C ALA A 48 1.69 -9.73 13.93
N ASN A 49 2.10 -10.77 14.66
CA ASN A 49 2.07 -10.78 16.13
C ASN A 49 3.37 -10.31 16.78
N GLU A 50 4.53 -10.53 16.15
CA GLU A 50 5.85 -10.20 16.70
C GLU A 50 6.36 -8.86 16.15
N PRO A 51 6.38 -7.77 16.96
CA PRO A 51 6.73 -6.45 16.46
C PRO A 51 8.17 -6.34 15.97
N SER A 52 9.11 -7.04 16.60
CA SER A 52 10.52 -7.02 16.18
C SER A 52 10.72 -7.66 14.81
N VAL A 53 10.12 -8.84 14.59
CA VAL A 53 10.21 -9.55 13.31
C VAL A 53 9.54 -8.75 12.19
N TYR A 54 8.40 -8.13 12.49
CA TYR A 54 7.73 -7.23 11.56
C TYR A 54 8.58 -6.03 11.18
N GLU A 55 9.15 -5.32 12.14
CA GLU A 55 9.96 -4.12 11.87
C GLU A 55 11.24 -4.48 11.10
N ASP A 56 11.89 -5.60 11.42
CA ASP A 56 13.05 -6.09 10.67
C ASP A 56 12.66 -6.43 9.22
N TRP A 57 11.59 -7.21 9.02
CA TRP A 57 11.10 -7.55 7.68
C TRP A 57 10.70 -6.30 6.90
N ARG A 58 9.99 -5.35 7.54
CA ARG A 58 9.57 -4.09 6.92
C ARG A 58 10.76 -3.22 6.55
N TYR A 59 11.76 -3.12 7.42
CA TYR A 59 12.92 -2.28 7.20
C TYR A 59 13.82 -2.82 6.09
N TRP A 60 14.09 -4.13 6.10
CA TRP A 60 15.04 -4.74 5.17
C TRP A 60 14.44 -5.04 3.80
N LYS A 61 13.16 -5.43 3.73
CA LYS A 61 12.51 -5.76 2.45
C LYS A 61 11.71 -4.60 1.86
N LEU A 62 11.18 -3.73 2.71
CA LEU A 62 10.24 -2.66 2.33
C LEU A 62 9.17 -3.11 1.31
N PRO A 63 8.47 -4.24 1.55
CA PRO A 63 7.82 -4.94 0.47
C PRO A 63 6.50 -4.28 0.07
N HIS A 64 6.28 -4.15 -1.23
CA HIS A 64 5.00 -3.75 -1.80
C HIS A 64 3.98 -4.89 -1.69
N LEU A 65 2.70 -4.55 -1.84
CA LEU A 65 1.60 -5.52 -1.71
C LEU A 65 1.72 -6.72 -2.66
N LEU A 66 2.23 -6.49 -3.88
CA LEU A 66 2.47 -7.56 -4.85
C LEU A 66 3.53 -8.55 -4.35
N GLU A 67 4.66 -8.04 -3.87
CA GLU A 67 5.80 -8.85 -3.40
C GLU A 67 5.40 -9.72 -2.21
N VAL A 68 4.49 -9.23 -1.36
CA VAL A 68 3.91 -10.00 -0.25
C VAL A 68 3.07 -11.16 -0.76
N LEU A 69 2.20 -10.93 -1.76
CA LEU A 69 1.39 -12.00 -2.35
C LEU A 69 2.21 -13.02 -3.13
N GLU A 70 3.36 -12.61 -3.67
CA GLU A 70 4.34 -13.50 -4.30
C GLU A 70 5.18 -14.28 -3.27
N GLU A 71 5.53 -13.67 -2.14
CA GLU A 71 6.24 -14.34 -1.03
C GLU A 71 5.37 -15.39 -0.34
N PHE A 72 4.04 -15.18 -0.28
CA PHE A 72 3.07 -16.08 0.35
C PHE A 72 2.03 -16.58 -0.67
N PRO A 73 2.42 -17.46 -1.62
CA PRO A 73 1.59 -17.82 -2.76
C PRO A 73 0.32 -18.59 -2.39
N SER A 74 0.25 -19.23 -1.22
CA SER A 74 -0.96 -19.90 -0.73
C SER A 74 -2.02 -18.92 -0.20
N CYS A 75 -1.67 -17.64 0.00
CA CYS A 75 -2.60 -16.60 0.40
C CYS A 75 -3.56 -16.27 -0.75
N LYS A 76 -4.85 -16.61 -0.60
CA LYS A 76 -5.91 -16.39 -1.60
C LYS A 76 -7.05 -15.55 -1.03
N PRO A 77 -6.83 -14.26 -0.70
CA PRO A 77 -7.85 -13.44 -0.11
C PRO A 77 -8.97 -13.14 -1.12
N PRO A 78 -10.25 -13.13 -0.69
CA PRO A 78 -11.36 -12.71 -1.56
C PRO A 78 -11.15 -11.28 -2.06
N ALA A 79 -11.15 -11.08 -3.38
CA ALA A 79 -10.75 -9.81 -3.99
C ALA A 79 -11.50 -8.58 -3.46
N THR A 80 -12.81 -8.69 -3.23
CA THR A 80 -13.63 -7.58 -2.73
C THR A 80 -13.27 -7.18 -1.30
N VAL A 81 -13.06 -8.17 -0.43
CA VAL A 81 -12.68 -7.94 0.97
C VAL A 81 -11.27 -7.38 1.03
N PHE A 82 -10.36 -7.97 0.26
CA PHE A 82 -8.97 -7.52 0.18
C PHE A 82 -8.86 -6.04 -0.22
N VAL A 83 -9.54 -5.64 -1.30
CA VAL A 83 -9.55 -4.25 -1.77
C VAL A 83 -10.15 -3.31 -0.73
N ALA A 84 -11.16 -3.75 0.03
CA ALA A 84 -11.78 -2.95 1.09
C ALA A 84 -10.88 -2.74 2.32
N GLN A 85 -9.84 -3.56 2.51
CA GLN A 85 -8.85 -3.41 3.59
C GLN A 85 -7.70 -2.45 3.21
N LEU A 86 -7.57 -2.04 1.95
CA LEU A 86 -6.49 -1.17 1.51
C LEU A 86 -6.73 0.28 1.91
N ASN A 87 -5.65 0.95 2.27
CA ASN A 87 -5.69 2.37 2.61
C ASN A 87 -5.89 3.23 1.37
N ALA A 88 -6.55 4.38 1.56
CA ALA A 88 -6.65 5.39 0.51
C ALA A 88 -5.27 5.98 0.17
N LEU A 89 -4.98 6.13 -1.11
CA LEU A 89 -3.75 6.73 -1.61
C LEU A 89 -3.67 8.20 -1.17
N GLN A 90 -2.62 8.54 -0.41
CA GLN A 90 -2.45 9.91 0.10
C GLN A 90 -1.81 10.84 -0.93
N PRO A 91 -2.27 12.11 -1.05
CA PRO A 91 -1.62 13.09 -1.91
C PRO A 91 -0.22 13.44 -1.38
N ARG A 92 0.72 13.72 -2.29
CA ARG A 92 2.06 14.22 -1.94
C ARG A 92 2.04 15.75 -2.04
N PHE A 93 2.38 16.42 -0.95
CA PHE A 93 2.47 17.88 -0.90
C PHE A 93 3.82 18.35 -1.41
N TYR A 94 3.82 19.37 -2.26
CA TYR A 94 5.02 20.00 -2.80
C TYR A 94 4.93 21.52 -2.64
N SER A 95 6.07 22.15 -2.33
CA SER A 95 6.16 23.61 -2.26
C SER A 95 6.10 24.22 -3.65
N ILE A 96 5.25 25.22 -3.82
CA ILE A 96 5.15 26.01 -5.04
C ILE A 96 6.47 26.77 -5.24
N SER A 97 7.07 26.60 -6.42
CA SER A 97 8.36 27.21 -6.82
C SER A 97 8.17 28.37 -7.81
N SER A 98 6.95 28.87 -8.00
CA SER A 98 6.60 30.00 -8.86
C SER A 98 6.00 31.17 -8.08
N SER A 99 6.03 32.37 -8.68
CA SER A 99 5.31 33.55 -8.19
C SER A 99 4.09 33.83 -9.07
N PRO A 100 2.87 33.96 -8.51
CA PRO A 100 1.66 34.21 -9.29
C PRO A 100 1.64 35.59 -9.98
N ARG A 101 2.50 36.53 -9.54
CA ARG A 101 2.67 37.84 -10.19
C ARG A 101 3.47 37.77 -11.48
N LYS A 102 4.36 36.78 -11.59
CA LYS A 102 5.23 36.57 -12.76
C LYS A 102 4.64 35.54 -13.73
N TYR A 103 4.00 34.50 -13.19
CA TYR A 103 3.34 33.44 -13.95
C TYR A 103 1.91 33.29 -13.43
N SER A 104 0.93 33.93 -14.08
CA SER A 104 -0.45 34.03 -13.59
C SER A 104 -1.22 32.72 -13.65
N ASP A 105 -0.92 31.87 -14.63
CA ASP A 105 -1.68 30.65 -14.95
C ASP A 105 -0.83 29.37 -14.82
N GLU A 106 0.30 29.46 -14.11
CA GLU A 106 1.25 28.35 -13.95
C GLU A 106 1.63 28.09 -12.48
N ILE A 107 1.75 26.81 -12.14
CA ILE A 107 2.29 26.35 -10.86
C ILE A 107 3.55 25.56 -11.15
N HIS A 108 4.70 26.04 -10.69
CA HIS A 108 5.98 25.33 -10.85
C HIS A 108 6.26 24.51 -9.59
N LEU A 109 6.78 23.30 -9.76
CA LEU A 109 7.22 22.43 -8.69
C LEU A 109 8.68 22.05 -8.89
N THR A 110 9.45 22.04 -7.82
CA THR A 110 10.81 21.47 -7.81
C THR A 110 10.74 20.15 -7.05
N VAL A 111 10.88 19.02 -7.75
CA VAL A 111 10.65 17.68 -7.20
C VAL A 111 11.94 16.87 -7.26
N ALA A 112 12.42 16.41 -6.11
CA ALA A 112 13.48 15.41 -6.06
C ALA A 112 12.92 14.03 -6.44
N ILE A 113 13.67 13.29 -7.26
CA ILE A 113 13.32 11.91 -7.60
C ILE A 113 13.72 11.03 -6.41
N VAL A 114 12.75 10.30 -5.86
CA VAL A 114 12.99 9.24 -4.88
C VAL A 114 13.04 7.93 -5.66
N SER A 115 14.22 7.32 -5.70
CA SER A 115 14.49 6.02 -6.33
C SER A 115 14.54 4.92 -5.30
#